data_AF-A0A292RVJ4-F1
#
_entry.id   AF-A0A292RVJ4-F1
#
_cell.length_a   1.000
_cell.length_b   1.000
_cell.length_c   1.000
_cell.angle_alpha   90.00
_cell.angle_beta   90.00
_cell.angle_gamma   90.00
#
_symmetry.space_group_name_H-M   'P 1'
#
loop_
_entity.id
_entity.type
_entity.pdbx_description
1 polymer ?
#
loop_
_entity_poly.entity_id
_entity_poly.type
_entity_poly.pdbx_seq_one_letter_code
_entity_poly.pdbx_strand_id
1 'polypeptide(L)'
;MECCGNFNPKDVYILTSNSTCSERRMESGFCPHCGAWVVEVCKKNWDGSWHYEKAKRKKALKLFNTYKGDIIEDMIAGRIRHGSQSNMGFRYGYNVEVKNCKGKVTEIRRYAVDFNGTKELLKQKN
;
A
#
# COMPACT_ATOMS: atom_id res chain seq x y z
N MET A 1 -2.48 25.87 15.96
CA MET A 1 -2.58 24.66 15.12
C MET A 1 -3.01 25.12 13.73
N GLU A 2 -2.21 24.89 12.69
CA GLU A 2 -2.57 25.33 11.34
C GLU A 2 -3.69 24.47 10.75
N CYS A 3 -4.75 25.13 10.27
CA CYS A 3 -5.87 24.44 9.65
C CYS A 3 -5.44 23.75 8.34
N CYS A 4 -5.66 22.44 8.27
CA CYS A 4 -5.22 21.54 7.18
C CYS A 4 -3.70 21.30 7.10
N GLY A 5 -2.93 21.64 8.15
CA GLY A 5 -1.49 21.34 8.21
C GLY A 5 -1.22 19.87 8.53
N ASN A 6 -1.74 19.42 9.67
CA ASN A 6 -1.65 18.03 10.13
C ASN A 6 -3.01 17.34 9.97
N PHE A 7 -2.99 16.15 9.39
CA PHE A 7 -4.15 15.26 9.32
C PHE A 7 -3.69 13.83 9.55
N ASN A 8 -4.58 12.98 10.08
CA ASN A 8 -4.33 11.54 10.13
C ASN A 8 -4.83 10.94 8.81
N PRO A 9 -3.96 10.31 8.01
CA PRO A 9 -4.39 9.65 6.79
C PRO A 9 -5.37 8.51 7.11
N LYS A 10 -6.50 8.51 6.41
CA LYS A 10 -7.47 7.41 6.43
C LYS A 10 -7.15 6.39 5.35
N ASP A 11 -6.71 6.86 4.20
CA ASP A 11 -6.37 6.03 3.05
C ASP A 11 -4.93 6.31 2.63
N VAL A 12 -4.21 5.24 2.29
CA VAL A 12 -2.85 5.31 1.75
C VAL A 12 -2.80 4.49 0.46
N TYR A 13 -2.38 5.13 -0.63
CA TYR A 13 -2.23 4.53 -1.94
C TYR A 13 -0.76 4.52 -2.33
N ILE A 14 -0.27 3.37 -2.77
CA ILE A 14 1.05 3.28 -3.40
C ILE A 14 0.91 3.77 -4.85
N LEU A 15 1.88 4.55 -5.30
CA LEU A 15 1.93 5.04 -6.67
C LEU A 15 3.03 4.30 -7.41
N THR A 16 2.81 3.98 -8.69
CA THR A 16 3.83 3.37 -9.55
C THR A 16 5.14 4.19 -9.50
N SER A 17 6.26 3.51 -9.24
CA SER A 17 7.59 4.12 -9.32
C SER A 17 7.89 4.59 -10.74
N ASN A 18 8.72 5.61 -10.89
CA ASN A 18 9.11 6.13 -12.20
C ASN A 18 10.63 6.37 -12.25
N SER A 19 11.13 6.88 -13.39
CA SER A 19 12.56 7.13 -13.58
C SER A 19 13.16 8.15 -12.61
N THR A 20 12.36 8.96 -11.92
CA THR A 20 12.85 10.03 -11.04
C THR A 20 12.71 9.72 -9.55
N CYS A 21 11.81 8.82 -9.17
CA CYS A 21 11.49 8.53 -7.77
C CYS A 21 11.58 7.03 -7.46
N SER A 22 12.24 6.72 -6.34
CA SER A 22 12.37 5.37 -5.80
C SER A 22 11.12 4.91 -5.05
N GLU A 23 10.45 5.83 -4.34
CA GLU A 23 9.23 5.55 -3.57
C GLU A 23 8.22 6.67 -3.78
N ARG A 24 6.94 6.31 -3.95
CA ARG A 24 5.87 7.27 -4.15
C ARG A 24 4.59 6.76 -3.49
N ARG A 25 3.96 7.60 -2.68
CA ARG A 25 2.65 7.29 -2.07
C ARG A 25 1.77 8.51 -1.99
N MET A 26 0.47 8.28 -1.96
CA MET A 26 -0.54 9.28 -1.72
C MET A 26 -1.29 8.96 -0.44
N GLU A 27 -1.40 9.94 0.44
CA GLU A 27 -2.10 9.88 1.71
C GLU A 27 -3.34 10.76 1.63
N SER A 28 -4.49 10.25 2.06
CA SER A 28 -5.77 10.94 1.98
C SER A 28 -6.52 10.88 3.30
N GLY A 29 -7.15 11.98 3.69
CA GLY A 29 -7.91 12.06 4.94
C GLY A 29 -8.63 13.39 5.09
N PHE A 30 -9.05 13.69 6.32
CA PHE A 30 -9.84 14.88 6.61
C PHE A 30 -9.15 15.72 7.68
N CYS A 31 -9.15 17.04 7.49
CA CYS A 31 -8.63 17.98 8.48
C CYS A 31 -9.47 17.88 9.77
N PRO A 32 -8.85 17.66 10.95
CA PRO A 32 -9.59 17.53 12.20
C PRO A 32 -10.27 18.84 12.64
N HIS A 33 -9.81 19.99 12.14
CA HIS A 33 -10.35 21.31 12.51
C HIS A 33 -11.54 21.76 11.67
N CYS A 34 -11.50 21.53 10.35
CA CYS A 34 -12.53 22.05 9.44
C CYS A 34 -13.24 20.98 8.60
N GLY A 35 -12.91 19.70 8.79
CA GLY A 35 -13.48 18.59 8.04
C GLY A 35 -13.15 18.59 6.54
N ALA A 36 -12.30 19.50 6.06
CA ALA A 36 -11.93 19.55 4.66
C ALA A 36 -11.14 18.31 4.28
N TRP A 37 -11.45 17.72 3.12
CA TRP A 37 -10.66 16.67 2.52
C TRP A 37 -9.25 17.18 2.17
N VAL A 38 -8.23 16.42 2.56
CA VAL A 38 -6.81 16.71 2.38
C VAL A 38 -6.15 15.50 1.69
N VAL A 39 -5.29 15.79 0.73
CA VAL A 39 -4.46 14.80 0.04
C VAL A 39 -3.02 15.28 0.09
N GLU A 40 -2.10 14.38 0.41
CA GLU A 40 -0.66 14.62 0.38
C GLU A 40 0.02 13.53 -0.46
N VAL A 41 0.93 13.94 -1.34
CA VAL A 41 1.75 13.04 -2.13
C VAL A 41 3.18 13.14 -1.64
N CYS A 42 3.72 12.01 -1.19
CA CYS A 42 5.07 11.87 -0.69
C CYS A 42 5.90 11.13 -1.75
N LYS A 43 6.99 11.74 -2.20
CA LYS A 43 7.90 11.16 -3.19
C LYS A 43 9.31 11.15 -2.61
N LYS A 44 10.02 10.04 -2.77
CA LYS A 44 11.44 9.92 -2.47
C LYS A 44 12.19 9.82 -3.78
N ASN A 45 13.08 10.78 -4.02
CA ASN A 45 13.97 10.76 -5.17
C ASN A 45 15.04 9.67 -5.00
N TRP A 46 15.76 9.35 -6.07
CA TRP A 46 16.85 8.37 -6.01
C TRP A 46 18.05 8.83 -5.17
N ASP A 47 18.24 10.13 -5.02
CA ASP A 47 19.23 10.72 -4.10
C ASP A 47 18.83 10.64 -2.61
N GLY A 48 17.64 10.10 -2.32
CA GLY A 48 17.10 9.96 -0.97
C GLY A 48 16.34 11.18 -0.45
N SER A 49 16.28 12.29 -1.20
CA SER A 49 15.52 13.47 -0.82
C SER A 49 14.00 13.23 -0.92
N TRP A 50 13.24 13.84 0.01
CA TRP A 50 11.78 13.75 0.03
C TRP A 50 11.13 15.02 -0.51
N HIS A 51 10.11 14.84 -1.34
CA HIS A 51 9.25 15.89 -1.85
C HIS A 51 7.79 15.63 -1.44
N TYR A 52 7.14 16.67 -0.93
CA TYR A 52 5.76 16.62 -0.44
C TYR A 52 4.88 17.60 -1.21
N GLU A 53 3.77 17.12 -1.75
CA GLU A 53 2.75 17.94 -2.41
C GLU A 53 1.42 17.78 -1.68
N LYS A 54 0.97 18.83 -0.98
CA LYS A 54 -0.26 18.81 -0.17
C LYS A 54 -1.33 19.71 -0.76
N ALA A 55 -2.56 19.20 -0.85
CA ALA A 55 -3.71 19.94 -1.35
C ALA A 55 -4.96 19.69 -0.51
N LYS A 56 -5.90 20.64 -0.55
CA LYS A 56 -7.17 20.60 0.21
C LYS A 56 -8.38 20.93 -0.65
N ARG A 57 -9.56 20.43 -0.25
CA ARG A 57 -10.87 20.70 -0.90
C ARG A 57 -10.81 20.42 -2.41
N LYS A 58 -11.22 21.36 -3.26
CA LYS A 58 -11.18 21.22 -4.73
C LYS A 58 -9.78 20.91 -5.26
N LYS A 59 -8.72 21.44 -4.63
CA LYS A 59 -7.34 21.14 -5.02
C LYS A 59 -6.94 19.70 -4.68
N ALA A 60 -7.47 19.14 -3.58
CA ALA A 60 -7.26 17.73 -3.23
C ALA A 60 -7.86 16.81 -4.30
N LEU A 61 -9.06 17.11 -4.80
CA LEU A 61 -9.67 16.36 -5.90
C LEU A 61 -8.83 16.40 -7.18
N LYS A 62 -8.33 17.59 -7.53
CA LYS A 62 -7.44 17.74 -8.70
C LYS A 62 -6.18 16.89 -8.53
N LEU A 63 -5.53 16.99 -7.37
CA LEU A 63 -4.31 16.25 -7.06
C LEU A 63 -4.55 14.72 -7.08
N PHE A 64 -5.63 14.26 -6.47
CA PHE A 64 -6.03 12.86 -6.49
C PHE A 64 -6.20 12.33 -7.91
N ASN A 65 -6.95 13.07 -8.74
CA ASN A 65 -7.19 12.67 -10.13
C ASN A 65 -5.91 12.66 -10.98
N THR A 66 -4.93 13.51 -10.67
CA THR A 66 -3.62 13.50 -11.35
C THR A 66 -2.87 12.18 -11.15
N TYR A 67 -2.94 11.55 -9.99
CA TYR A 67 -2.23 10.30 -9.70
C TYR A 67 -3.14 9.06 -9.72
N LYS A 68 -4.43 9.21 -10.07
CA LYS A 68 -5.37 8.09 -10.13
C LYS A 68 -4.90 6.98 -11.07
N GLY A 69 -4.23 7.34 -12.18
CA GLY A 69 -3.61 6.37 -13.09
C GLY A 69 -2.57 5.51 -12.39
N ASP A 70 -1.59 6.12 -11.74
CA ASP A 70 -0.53 5.44 -10.97
C ASP A 70 -1.08 4.52 -9.87
N ILE A 71 -2.18 4.93 -9.20
CA ILE A 71 -2.85 4.09 -8.20
C ILE A 71 -3.43 2.83 -8.87
N ILE A 72 -4.13 2.99 -10.00
CA ILE A 72 -4.75 1.88 -10.72
C ILE A 72 -3.67 0.95 -11.29
N GLU A 73 -2.60 1.51 -11.86
CA GLU A 73 -1.48 0.75 -12.39
C GLU A 73 -0.78 -0.06 -11.31
N ASP A 74 -0.49 0.51 -10.13
CA ASP A 74 0.11 -0.27 -9.04
C ASP A 74 -0.85 -1.36 -8.54
N MET A 75 -2.15 -1.08 -8.45
CA MET A 75 -3.15 -2.10 -8.11
C MET A 75 -3.16 -3.24 -9.14
N ILE A 76 -3.06 -2.94 -10.44
CA ILE A 76 -3.01 -3.94 -11.50
C ILE A 76 -1.66 -4.70 -11.49
N ALA A 77 -0.54 -3.99 -11.39
CA ALA A 77 0.80 -4.58 -11.33
C ALA A 77 0.96 -5.45 -10.08
N GLY A 78 0.41 -5.04 -8.95
CA GLY A 78 0.31 -5.85 -7.74
C GLY A 78 -0.48 -7.14 -7.95
N ARG A 79 -1.61 -7.08 -8.68
CA ARG A 79 -2.39 -8.27 -9.05
C ARG A 79 -1.59 -9.23 -9.93
N ILE A 80 -0.91 -8.70 -10.95
CA ILE A 80 -0.08 -9.50 -11.87
C ILE A 80 1.11 -10.12 -11.13
N ARG A 81 1.84 -9.33 -10.31
CA ARG A 81 3.02 -9.79 -9.55
C ARG A 81 2.70 -10.90 -8.55
N HIS A 82 1.47 -10.96 -8.06
CA HIS A 82 1.05 -11.91 -7.03
C HIS A 82 -0.01 -12.92 -7.51
N GLY A 83 -0.26 -13.01 -8.82
CA GLY A 83 -1.13 -14.03 -9.42
C GLY A 83 -2.61 -14.02 -8.97
N SER A 84 -3.08 -12.95 -8.33
CA SER A 84 -4.44 -12.88 -7.76
C SER A 84 -5.40 -12.18 -8.71
N GLN A 85 -6.50 -12.88 -9.07
CA GLN A 85 -7.64 -12.30 -9.81
C GLN A 85 -8.59 -11.48 -8.91
N SER A 86 -8.30 -11.38 -7.60
CA SER A 86 -9.14 -10.64 -6.67
C SER A 86 -8.92 -9.13 -6.79
N ASN A 87 -10.01 -8.36 -6.80
CA ASN A 87 -9.97 -6.90 -6.79
C ASN A 87 -9.55 -6.32 -5.42
N MET A 88 -9.36 -7.17 -4.42
CA MET A 88 -8.97 -6.83 -3.06
C MET A 88 -7.57 -7.42 -2.79
N GLY A 89 -6.69 -6.68 -2.10
CA GLY A 89 -5.27 -7.04 -1.90
C GLY A 89 -5.01 -8.34 -1.12
N PHE A 90 -3.79 -8.56 -0.63
CA PHE A 90 -3.48 -9.74 0.17
C PHE A 90 -3.64 -9.47 1.67
N ARG A 91 -4.11 -10.49 2.41
CA ARG A 91 -3.90 -10.59 3.85
C ARG A 91 -2.50 -11.21 4.05
N TYR A 92 -1.50 -10.38 4.31
CA TYR A 92 -0.14 -10.88 4.51
C TYR A 92 0.01 -11.64 5.84
N GLY A 93 0.63 -12.83 5.76
CA GLY A 93 1.46 -13.37 6.86
C GLY A 93 0.84 -14.44 7.75
N TYR A 94 0.38 -15.57 7.21
CA TYR A 94 0.10 -16.76 8.04
C TYR A 94 1.28 -17.74 7.98
N ASN A 95 1.88 -18.03 9.14
CA ASN A 95 2.88 -19.09 9.28
C ASN A 95 2.16 -20.41 9.59
N VAL A 96 2.48 -21.46 8.84
CA VAL A 96 2.00 -22.83 9.07
C VAL A 96 3.18 -23.67 9.54
N GLU A 97 3.03 -24.28 10.72
CA GLU A 97 3.95 -25.31 11.20
C GLU A 97 3.55 -26.66 10.59
N VAL A 98 4.46 -27.29 9.84
CA VAL A 98 4.30 -28.68 9.42
C VAL A 98 4.95 -29.57 10.46
N LYS A 99 4.18 -30.47 11.05
CA LYS A 99 4.62 -31.39 12.10
C LYS A 99 4.70 -32.80 11.56
N ASN A 100 5.70 -33.57 11.97
CA ASN A 100 5.76 -34.99 11.67
C ASN A 100 4.72 -35.78 12.49
N CYS A 101 4.60 -37.08 12.23
CA CYS A 101 3.72 -38.00 12.96
C CYS A 101 4.01 -38.11 14.48
N LYS A 102 5.11 -37.53 14.96
CA LYS A 102 5.47 -37.43 16.38
C LYS A 102 5.22 -36.03 16.97
N GLY A 103 4.56 -35.14 16.23
CA GLY A 103 4.24 -33.77 16.66
C GLY A 103 5.40 -32.78 16.62
N LYS A 104 6.59 -33.18 16.15
CA LYS A 104 7.76 -32.28 16.03
C LYS A 104 7.64 -31.45 14.76
N VAL A 105 7.82 -30.13 14.89
CA VAL A 105 7.87 -29.21 13.74
C VAL A 105 9.08 -29.56 12.88
N THR A 106 8.83 -29.86 11.61
CA THR A 106 9.85 -30.18 10.61
C THR A 106 10.00 -29.09 9.56
N GLU A 107 9.01 -28.19 9.46
CA GLU A 107 9.02 -27.12 8.47
C GLU A 107 8.17 -25.94 8.94
N ILE A 108 8.60 -24.73 8.65
CA ILE A 108 7.78 -23.53 8.77
C ILE A 108 7.55 -22.95 7.38
N ARG A 109 6.28 -22.93 6.96
CA ARG A 109 5.83 -22.35 5.70
C ARG A 109 5.17 -21.01 5.96
N ARG A 110 5.55 -19.98 5.21
CA ARG A 110 4.86 -18.68 5.22
C ARG A 110 4.03 -18.55 3.95
N TYR A 111 2.74 -18.29 4.12
CA TYR A 111 1.82 -18.08 3.00
C TYR A 111 1.33 -16.62 2.95
N ALA A 112 1.19 -16.08 1.73
CA ALA A 112 0.27 -14.99 1.44
C ALA A 112 -1.11 -15.59 1.18
N VAL A 113 -2.16 -14.92 1.66
CA VAL A 113 -3.54 -15.35 1.42
C VAL A 113 -4.31 -14.17 0.84
N ASP A 114 -5.01 -14.37 -0.28
CA ASP A 114 -5.93 -13.37 -0.80
C ASP A 114 -7.22 -13.30 0.07
N PHE A 115 -8.09 -12.33 -0.19
CA PHE A 115 -9.37 -12.23 0.54
C PHE A 115 -10.35 -13.39 0.25
N ASN A 116 -10.09 -14.21 -0.76
CA ASN A 116 -10.91 -15.36 -1.15
C ASN A 116 -10.37 -16.69 -0.58
N GLY A 117 -9.24 -16.65 0.14
CA GLY A 117 -8.62 -17.82 0.76
C GLY A 117 -7.59 -18.54 -0.12
N THR A 118 -7.28 -18.04 -1.32
CA THR A 118 -6.22 -18.58 -2.18
C THR A 118 -4.86 -18.34 -1.52
N LYS A 119 -4.04 -19.39 -1.43
CA LYS A 119 -2.75 -19.35 -0.73
C LYS A 119 -1.59 -19.42 -1.71
N GLU A 120 -0.61 -18.54 -1.53
CA GLU A 120 0.67 -18.55 -2.24
C GLU A 120 1.81 -18.77 -1.24
N LEU A 121 2.70 -19.74 -1.49
CA LEU A 121 3.83 -20.04 -0.62
C LEU A 121 4.96 -19.02 -0.87
N LEU A 122 5.29 -18.22 0.14
CA LEU A 122 6.32 -17.19 0.04
C LEU A 122 7.69 -17.69 0.49
N LYS A 123 7.73 -18.53 1.52
CA LYS A 123 8.97 -18.98 2.13
C LYS A 123 8.79 -20.31 2.82
N GLN A 124 9.73 -21.21 2.58
CA GLN A 124 9.88 -22.49 3.23
C GLN A 124 11.20 -22.49 4.00
N LYS A 125 11.16 -22.84 5.28
CA LYS A 125 12.35 -23.02 6.11
C LYS A 125 12.29 -24.41 6.74
N ASN A 126 13.32 -25.21 6.46
CA ASN A 126 13.55 -26.52 7.04
C ASN A 126 14.27 -26.39 8.39
#